data_AF-A0A354BME6-F1
#
_entry.id   AF-A0A354BME6-F1
#
_cell.length_a   1.000
_cell.length_b   1.000
_cell.length_c   1.000
_cell.angle_alpha   90.00
_cell.angle_beta   90.00
_cell.angle_gamma   90.00
#
_symmetry.space_group_name_H-M   'P 1'
#
loop_
_entity.id
_entity.type
_entity.pdbx_description
1 polymer ?
#
loop_
_entity_poly.entity_id
_entity_poly.type
_entity_poly.pdbx_seq_one_letter_code
_entity_poly.pdbx_strand_id
1 'polypeptide(L)'
;MTHVYDAHRYQKGGHSILRSQAPSTISRFIIAVVFLVGMGTAEAKIVVPPTGSVIEVDQATLKAVLGAFEQAEEAIKTHDLDKVMSMYASRYNYHGLKKDDIRKIWKELFEEYRDIASTHLFTKIAKVGAGRDAVLEVTCTGHLWAKSKTSGLYVPIDSWHEEIH
;
A
#
# COMPACT_ATOMS: atom_id res chain seq x y z
N MET A 1 -39.65 4.11 70.25
CA MET A 1 -40.36 5.39 70.11
C MET A 1 -41.57 5.13 69.23
N THR A 2 -42.74 5.33 69.82
CA THR A 2 -44.11 4.99 69.42
C THR A 2 -44.76 6.10 68.59
N HIS A 3 -45.99 5.80 68.08
CA HIS A 3 -47.02 6.63 67.42
C HIS A 3 -47.08 6.47 65.88
N VAL A 4 -48.00 5.70 65.30
CA VAL A 4 -49.48 5.86 65.17
C VAL A 4 -49.84 7.09 64.33
N TYR A 5 -50.41 6.88 63.12
CA TYR A 5 -51.78 7.30 62.77
C TYR A 5 -52.25 6.62 61.47
N ASP A 6 -53.44 6.03 61.59
CA ASP A 6 -54.29 5.40 60.59
C ASP A 6 -55.25 6.46 60.01
N ALA A 7 -55.76 6.28 58.78
CA ALA A 7 -57.14 6.60 58.38
C ALA A 7 -57.39 6.55 56.85
N HIS A 8 -58.11 5.50 56.46
CA HIS A 8 -59.41 5.56 55.75
C HIS A 8 -59.54 6.08 54.29
N ARG A 9 -59.86 5.15 53.36
CA ARG A 9 -61.20 4.88 52.74
C ARG A 9 -60.99 4.07 51.43
N TYR A 10 -61.49 2.84 51.25
CA TYR A 10 -62.87 2.43 50.87
C TYR A 10 -63.31 3.08 49.53
N GLN A 11 -63.73 2.42 48.44
CA GLN A 11 -64.21 1.06 48.19
C GLN A 11 -64.33 0.79 46.66
N LYS A 12 -64.12 -0.48 46.26
CA LYS A 12 -64.80 -1.32 45.23
C LYS A 12 -65.30 -0.78 43.87
N GLY A 13 -65.02 -1.60 42.85
CA GLY A 13 -65.87 -1.88 41.66
C GLY A 13 -65.16 -1.51 40.35
N GLY A 14 -65.03 -2.33 39.31
CA GLY A 14 -65.53 -3.67 38.98
C GLY A 14 -64.85 -4.11 37.67
N HIS A 15 -64.96 -5.41 37.34
CA HIS A 15 -64.44 -6.01 36.11
C HIS A 15 -65.06 -5.42 34.83
N SER A 16 -64.29 -5.19 33.78
CA SER A 16 -64.53 -5.79 32.46
C SER A 16 -63.35 -5.58 31.50
N ILE A 17 -63.16 -6.62 30.68
CA ILE A 17 -62.11 -6.85 29.70
C ILE A 17 -62.41 -6.02 28.43
N LEU A 18 -61.39 -5.37 27.87
CA LEU A 18 -61.32 -5.18 26.42
C LEU A 18 -59.86 -5.19 25.95
N ARG A 19 -59.56 -6.30 25.29
CA ARG A 19 -58.31 -6.66 24.64
C ARG A 19 -58.20 -5.83 23.36
N SER A 20 -57.19 -4.97 23.24
CA SER A 20 -56.74 -4.47 21.94
C SER A 20 -55.26 -4.81 21.75
N GLN A 21 -55.01 -5.78 20.87
CA GLN A 21 -53.68 -6.06 20.35
C GLN A 21 -53.40 -5.04 19.25
N ALA A 22 -52.37 -4.21 19.43
CA ALA A 22 -51.74 -3.48 18.34
C ALA A 22 -50.45 -4.25 17.96
N PRO A 23 -50.27 -4.68 16.70
CA PRO A 23 -49.00 -5.24 16.28
C PRO A 23 -47.97 -4.12 16.13
N SER A 24 -46.90 -4.14 16.95
CA SER A 24 -45.73 -3.30 16.71
C SER A 24 -44.89 -3.93 15.60
N THR A 25 -44.96 -3.34 14.41
CA THR A 25 -44.09 -3.72 13.30
C THR A 25 -42.70 -3.16 13.57
N ILE A 26 -41.86 -3.92 14.27
CA ILE A 26 -40.44 -3.58 14.44
C ILE A 26 -39.76 -3.84 13.10
N SER A 27 -39.68 -2.79 12.27
CA SER A 27 -38.93 -2.80 11.03
C SER A 27 -37.45 -2.90 11.36
N ARG A 28 -36.88 -4.10 11.25
CA ARG A 28 -35.44 -4.35 11.41
C ARG A 28 -34.72 -3.85 10.16
N PHE A 29 -34.20 -2.63 10.19
CA PHE A 29 -33.21 -2.18 9.21
C PHE A 29 -31.90 -2.92 9.45
N ILE A 30 -31.65 -3.97 8.68
CA ILE A 30 -30.31 -4.58 8.58
C ILE A 30 -29.51 -3.69 7.62
N ILE A 31 -28.64 -2.86 8.18
CA ILE A 31 -27.61 -2.16 7.39
C ILE A 31 -26.57 -3.22 7.02
N ALA A 32 -26.66 -3.75 5.81
CA ALA A 32 -25.59 -4.54 5.22
C ALA A 32 -24.44 -3.58 4.88
N VAL A 33 -23.40 -3.54 5.71
CA VAL A 33 -22.13 -2.91 5.36
C VAL A 33 -21.46 -3.82 4.33
N VAL A 34 -21.66 -3.53 3.06
CA VAL A 34 -20.92 -4.14 1.97
C VAL A 34 -19.50 -3.60 2.06
N PHE A 35 -18.58 -4.38 2.64
CA PHE A 35 -17.15 -4.16 2.46
C PHE A 35 -16.82 -4.44 0.99
N LEU A 36 -16.71 -3.38 0.19
CA LEU A 36 -16.06 -3.41 -1.11
C LEU A 36 -14.58 -3.76 -0.89
N VAL A 37 -14.27 -5.04 -0.76
CA VAL A 37 -12.90 -5.54 -0.94
C VAL A 37 -12.66 -5.58 -2.45
N GLY A 38 -12.42 -4.40 -2.99
CA GLY A 38 -12.07 -4.18 -4.39
C GLY A 38 -10.99 -3.12 -4.48
N MET A 39 -9.93 -3.25 -3.65
CA MET A 39 -8.69 -2.55 -3.97
C MET A 39 -8.05 -3.34 -5.11
N GLY A 40 -7.84 -2.67 -6.24
CA GLY A 40 -7.12 -3.23 -7.38
C GLY A 40 -5.75 -3.79 -6.96
N THR A 41 -5.17 -4.64 -7.80
CA THR A 41 -3.79 -5.07 -7.62
C THR A 41 -2.89 -3.85 -7.43
N ALA A 42 -1.98 -3.91 -6.46
CA ALA A 42 -0.95 -2.90 -6.35
C ALA A 42 -0.10 -2.97 -7.63
N GLU A 43 -0.11 -1.91 -8.42
CA GLU A 43 0.63 -1.83 -9.67
C GLU A 43 1.76 -0.83 -9.53
N ALA A 44 2.93 -1.20 -10.03
CA ALA A 44 4.05 -0.29 -10.11
C ALA A 44 3.80 0.76 -11.20
N LYS A 45 4.36 1.96 -11.03
CA LYS A 45 4.19 3.07 -11.96
C LYS A 45 5.51 3.78 -12.20
N ILE A 46 5.89 3.93 -13.47
CA ILE A 46 7.06 4.72 -13.88
C ILE A 46 6.57 5.93 -14.66
N VAL A 47 7.03 7.12 -14.27
CA VAL A 47 6.61 8.40 -14.85
C VAL A 47 7.83 9.20 -15.25
N VAL A 48 7.84 9.64 -16.51
CA VAL A 48 8.74 10.70 -16.99
C VAL A 48 7.86 11.94 -17.26
N PRO A 49 7.93 12.99 -16.42
CA PRO A 49 7.16 14.21 -16.65
C PRO A 49 7.48 14.82 -18.02
N PRO A 50 6.47 15.25 -18.80
CA PRO A 50 6.70 15.86 -20.10
C PRO A 50 7.37 17.24 -20.01
N THR A 51 7.31 17.88 -18.84
CA THR A 51 7.95 19.16 -18.53
C THR A 51 8.77 19.02 -17.26
N GLY A 52 9.90 19.74 -17.18
CA GLY A 52 10.79 19.71 -16.01
C GLY A 52 11.76 18.52 -15.97
N SER A 53 11.62 17.53 -16.85
CA SER A 53 12.58 16.43 -16.99
C SER A 53 13.71 16.79 -17.96
N VAL A 54 14.93 16.38 -17.62
CA VAL A 54 16.13 16.55 -18.47
C VAL A 54 16.56 15.18 -19.01
N ILE A 55 16.17 14.87 -20.25
CA ILE A 55 16.45 13.58 -20.91
C ILE A 55 17.51 13.80 -22.00
N GLU A 56 18.75 13.46 -21.70
CA GLU A 56 19.94 13.70 -22.54
C GLU A 56 20.38 12.42 -23.27
N VAL A 57 19.43 11.55 -23.59
CA VAL A 57 19.67 10.28 -24.31
C VAL A 57 18.70 10.14 -25.47
N ASP A 58 19.05 9.28 -26.43
CA ASP A 58 18.14 8.95 -27.51
C ASP A 58 16.92 8.14 -27.04
N GLN A 59 15.89 8.08 -27.90
CA GLN A 59 14.64 7.40 -27.59
C GLN A 59 14.80 5.90 -27.36
N ALA A 60 15.78 5.26 -28.03
CA ALA A 60 16.03 3.83 -27.86
C ALA A 60 16.61 3.54 -26.47
N THR A 61 17.54 4.37 -26.02
CA THR A 61 18.15 4.32 -24.69
C THR A 61 17.11 4.61 -23.61
N LEU A 62 16.29 5.66 -23.78
CA LEU A 62 15.18 5.96 -22.87
C LEU A 62 14.26 4.74 -22.72
N LYS A 63 13.82 4.13 -23.84
CA LYS A 63 12.96 2.94 -23.81
C LYS A 63 13.63 1.76 -23.10
N ALA A 64 14.94 1.57 -23.29
CA ALA A 64 15.69 0.51 -22.62
C ALA A 64 15.74 0.72 -21.09
N VAL A 65 15.91 1.96 -20.63
CA VAL A 65 15.85 2.31 -19.19
C VAL A 65 14.48 1.99 -18.63
N LEU A 66 13.41 2.49 -19.25
CA LEU A 66 12.04 2.24 -18.79
C LEU A 66 11.78 0.73 -18.70
N GLY A 67 12.17 -0.02 -19.74
CA GLY A 67 12.02 -1.47 -19.76
C GLY A 67 12.86 -2.21 -18.71
N ALA A 68 13.99 -1.67 -18.27
CA ALA A 68 14.77 -2.25 -17.17
C ALA A 68 14.06 -2.09 -15.82
N PHE A 69 13.50 -0.90 -15.56
CA PHE A 69 12.70 -0.68 -14.34
C PHE A 69 11.41 -1.50 -14.36
N GLU A 70 10.71 -1.60 -15.51
CA GLU A 70 9.52 -2.46 -15.64
C GLU A 70 9.85 -3.93 -15.34
N GLN A 71 10.99 -4.44 -15.81
CA GLN A 71 11.44 -5.80 -15.50
C GLN A 71 11.73 -6.01 -14.03
N ALA A 72 12.32 -5.01 -13.35
CA ALA A 72 12.56 -5.04 -11.92
C ALA A 72 11.23 -5.07 -11.14
N GLU A 73 10.28 -4.20 -11.50
CA GLU A 73 8.97 -4.14 -10.85
C GLU A 73 8.15 -5.43 -11.05
N GLU A 74 8.22 -6.04 -12.23
CA GLU A 74 7.56 -7.34 -12.47
C GLU A 74 8.21 -8.45 -11.63
N ALA A 75 9.54 -8.44 -11.49
CA ALA A 75 10.24 -9.39 -10.63
C ALA A 75 9.86 -9.19 -9.14
N ILE A 76 9.71 -7.94 -8.70
CA ILE A 76 9.23 -7.60 -7.36
C ILE A 76 7.79 -8.08 -7.17
N LYS A 77 6.89 -7.80 -8.11
CA LYS A 77 5.47 -8.20 -8.08
C LYS A 77 5.30 -9.71 -7.98
N THR A 78 6.15 -10.46 -8.67
CA THR A 78 6.14 -11.94 -8.67
C THR A 78 6.99 -12.56 -7.56
N HIS A 79 7.63 -11.75 -6.73
CA HIS A 79 8.55 -12.16 -5.67
C HIS A 79 9.70 -13.05 -6.19
N ASP A 80 10.12 -12.84 -7.44
CA ASP A 80 11.23 -13.55 -8.06
C ASP A 80 12.56 -12.93 -7.63
N LEU A 81 13.08 -13.43 -6.50
CA LEU A 81 14.32 -12.94 -5.90
C LEU A 81 15.50 -13.03 -6.87
N ASP A 82 15.62 -14.10 -7.65
CA ASP A 82 16.76 -14.25 -8.54
C ASP A 82 16.70 -13.27 -9.70
N LYS A 83 15.51 -13.01 -10.24
CA LYS A 83 15.30 -11.99 -11.27
C LYS A 83 15.51 -10.57 -10.74
N VAL A 84 15.02 -10.23 -9.54
CA VAL A 84 15.36 -8.96 -8.89
C VAL A 84 16.87 -8.80 -8.77
N MET A 85 17.55 -9.84 -8.28
CA MET A 85 18.99 -9.80 -8.08
C MET A 85 19.80 -9.81 -9.38
N SER A 86 19.19 -10.15 -10.52
CA SER A 86 19.83 -10.00 -11.84
C SER A 86 19.97 -8.54 -12.27
N MET A 87 19.14 -7.64 -11.74
CA MET A 87 19.17 -6.20 -12.04
C MET A 87 20.35 -5.48 -11.37
N TYR A 88 20.86 -6.03 -10.26
CA TYR A 88 21.99 -5.44 -9.54
C TYR A 88 23.33 -5.83 -10.16
N ALA A 89 24.21 -4.85 -10.38
CA ALA A 89 25.57 -5.11 -10.85
C ALA A 89 26.37 -5.97 -9.84
N SER A 90 27.30 -6.80 -10.33
CA SER A 90 28.17 -7.62 -9.46
C SER A 90 28.98 -6.78 -8.46
N ARG A 91 29.36 -5.57 -8.85
CA ARG A 91 30.09 -4.58 -8.04
C ARG A 91 29.19 -3.59 -7.29
N TYR A 92 27.89 -3.88 -7.18
CA TYR A 92 26.94 -2.99 -6.51
C TYR A 92 27.39 -2.67 -5.07
N ASN A 93 27.37 -1.38 -4.75
CA ASN A 93 27.70 -0.85 -3.43
C ASN A 93 26.96 0.47 -3.24
N TYR A 94 25.91 0.45 -2.42
CA TYR A 94 25.17 1.66 -2.05
C TYR A 94 25.39 1.94 -0.57
N HIS A 95 26.13 3.00 -0.25
CA HIS A 95 26.50 3.34 1.13
C HIS A 95 27.05 2.17 1.97
N GLY A 96 27.77 1.24 1.34
CA GLY A 96 28.33 0.05 1.99
C GLY A 96 27.48 -1.21 1.86
N LEU A 97 26.21 -1.11 1.43
CA LEU A 97 25.33 -2.26 1.17
C LEU A 97 25.76 -2.95 -0.13
N LYS A 98 26.18 -4.21 -0.01
CA LYS A 98 26.61 -5.03 -1.15
C LYS A 98 25.45 -5.84 -1.69
N LYS A 99 25.63 -6.39 -2.90
CA LYS A 99 24.62 -7.23 -3.58
C LYS A 99 24.06 -8.35 -2.70
N ASP A 100 24.87 -9.00 -1.87
CA ASP A 100 24.41 -10.07 -0.98
C ASP A 100 23.56 -9.55 0.20
N ASP A 101 23.80 -8.32 0.65
CA ASP A 101 22.99 -7.68 1.68
C ASP A 101 21.62 -7.29 1.12
N ILE A 102 21.60 -6.76 -0.11
CA ILE A 102 20.36 -6.47 -0.85
C ILE A 102 19.52 -7.73 -1.07
N ARG A 103 20.15 -8.88 -1.36
CA ARG A 103 19.42 -10.15 -1.48
C ARG A 103 18.68 -10.52 -0.19
N LYS A 104 19.31 -10.31 0.97
CA LYS A 104 18.68 -10.59 2.27
C LYS A 104 17.50 -9.66 2.51
N ILE A 105 17.66 -8.37 2.24
CA ILE A 105 16.60 -7.35 2.38
C ILE A 105 15.39 -7.70 1.51
N TRP A 106 15.60 -8.02 0.22
CA TRP A 106 14.50 -8.43 -0.66
C TRP A 106 13.83 -9.72 -0.21
N LYS A 107 14.61 -10.69 0.25
CA LYS A 107 14.07 -11.94 0.79
C LYS A 107 13.17 -11.68 2.00
N GLU A 108 13.63 -10.88 2.95
CA GLU A 108 12.85 -10.49 4.14
C GLU A 108 11.58 -9.72 3.76
N LEU A 109 11.68 -8.77 2.82
CA LEU A 109 10.51 -8.06 2.29
C LEU A 109 9.48 -9.03 1.67
N PHE A 110 9.91 -10.00 0.87
CA PHE A 110 9.03 -10.98 0.27
C PHE A 110 8.43 -11.96 1.27
N GLU A 111 9.10 -12.21 2.39
CA GLU A 111 8.58 -13.01 3.50
C GLU A 111 7.49 -12.25 4.27
N GLU A 112 7.66 -10.96 4.51
CA GLU A 112 6.77 -10.15 5.36
C GLU A 112 5.58 -9.51 4.61
N TYR A 113 5.76 -9.21 3.32
CA TYR A 113 4.83 -8.39 2.55
C TYR A 113 4.33 -9.08 1.29
N ARG A 114 3.18 -8.65 0.79
CA ARG A 114 2.61 -8.99 -0.52
C ARG A 114 2.08 -7.74 -1.18
N ASP A 115 1.68 -7.84 -2.45
CA ASP A 115 1.15 -6.70 -3.21
C ASP A 115 2.14 -5.52 -3.17
N ILE A 116 3.44 -5.83 -3.31
CA ILE A 116 4.53 -4.85 -3.30
C ILE A 116 4.51 -4.11 -4.63
N ALA A 117 4.54 -2.79 -4.59
CA ALA A 117 4.61 -1.95 -5.78
C ALA A 117 5.29 -0.62 -5.47
N SER A 118 5.80 0.05 -6.50
CA SER A 118 6.45 1.34 -6.33
C SER A 118 5.90 2.38 -7.30
N THR A 119 6.15 3.65 -7.00
CA THR A 119 6.08 4.71 -8.02
C THR A 119 7.46 5.31 -8.19
N HIS A 120 7.89 5.43 -9.45
CA HIS A 120 9.12 6.08 -9.86
C HIS A 120 8.80 7.33 -10.69
N LEU A 121 9.44 8.45 -10.35
CA LEU A 121 9.39 9.70 -11.08
C LEU A 121 10.80 10.06 -11.55
N PHE A 122 11.04 9.95 -12.86
CA PHE A 122 12.35 10.25 -13.43
C PHE A 122 12.43 11.71 -13.86
N THR A 123 13.35 12.47 -13.25
CA THR A 123 13.55 13.90 -13.53
C THR A 123 14.80 14.16 -14.36
N LYS A 124 15.76 13.23 -14.39
CA LYS A 124 16.94 13.34 -15.26
C LYS A 124 17.41 11.96 -15.71
N ILE A 125 17.77 11.85 -16.99
CA ILE A 125 18.48 10.69 -17.52
C ILE A 125 19.63 11.20 -18.38
N ALA A 126 20.86 10.94 -17.96
CA ALA A 126 22.05 11.46 -18.60
C ALA A 126 23.17 10.44 -18.61
N LYS A 127 23.98 10.48 -19.67
CA LYS A 127 25.22 9.73 -19.75
C LYS A 127 26.33 10.51 -19.05
N VAL A 128 27.00 9.88 -18.10
CA VAL A 128 28.12 10.49 -17.35
C VAL A 128 29.40 9.71 -17.64
N GLY A 129 30.52 10.42 -17.73
CA GLY A 129 31.81 9.84 -18.10
C GLY A 129 32.00 9.63 -19.60
N ALA A 130 33.08 8.96 -19.99
CA ALA A 130 33.45 8.76 -21.39
C ALA A 130 34.07 7.38 -21.63
N GLY A 131 34.00 6.92 -22.89
CA GLY A 131 34.57 5.64 -23.31
C GLY A 131 33.98 4.46 -22.54
N ARG A 132 34.87 3.60 -22.02
CA ARG A 132 34.56 2.37 -21.28
C ARG A 132 34.02 2.58 -19.86
N ASP A 133 34.19 3.78 -19.32
CA ASP A 133 33.77 4.12 -17.96
C ASP A 133 32.47 4.92 -17.96
N ALA A 134 31.86 5.14 -19.14
CA ALA A 134 30.60 5.83 -19.23
C ALA A 134 29.47 5.02 -18.58
N VAL A 135 28.68 5.68 -17.74
CA VAL A 135 27.49 5.14 -17.10
C VAL A 135 26.27 5.95 -17.49
N LEU A 136 25.11 5.36 -17.31
CA LEU A 136 23.85 6.05 -17.42
C LEU A 136 23.34 6.31 -16.01
N GLU A 137 23.10 7.58 -15.70
CA GLU A 137 22.53 7.99 -14.42
C GLU A 137 21.05 8.31 -14.62
N VAL A 138 20.21 7.73 -13.75
CA VAL A 138 18.78 8.01 -13.70
C VAL A 138 18.46 8.66 -12.36
N THR A 139 18.12 9.96 -12.37
CA THR A 139 17.63 10.66 -11.18
C THR A 139 16.16 10.35 -10.97
N CYS A 140 15.85 9.71 -9.84
CA CYS A 140 14.52 9.24 -9.50
C CYS A 140 14.06 9.76 -8.12
N THR A 141 12.78 10.13 -8.04
CA THR A 141 12.04 10.24 -6.79
C THR A 141 10.98 9.16 -6.75
N GLY A 142 10.79 8.49 -5.63
CA GLY A 142 9.81 7.42 -5.57
C GLY A 142 9.47 6.95 -4.17
N HIS A 143 8.57 5.99 -4.14
CA HIS A 143 8.13 5.33 -2.92
C HIS A 143 7.77 3.89 -3.19
N LEU A 144 7.96 3.05 -2.18
CA LEU A 144 7.60 1.64 -2.16
C LEU A 144 6.54 1.44 -1.09
N TRP A 145 5.44 0.79 -1.45
CA TRP A 145 4.41 0.36 -0.51
C TRP A 145 4.18 -1.14 -0.62
N ALA A 146 3.60 -1.72 0.42
CA ALA A 146 3.18 -3.10 0.38
C ALA A 146 2.08 -3.39 1.39
N LYS A 147 1.41 -4.52 1.21
CA LYS A 147 0.45 -5.04 2.19
C LYS A 147 1.16 -5.99 3.14
N SER A 148 1.20 -5.66 4.42
CA SER A 148 1.74 -6.53 5.47
C SER A 148 0.93 -7.83 5.54
N LYS A 149 1.62 -8.97 5.55
CA LYS A 149 0.96 -10.27 5.77
C LYS A 149 0.48 -10.43 7.21
N THR A 150 1.16 -9.80 8.17
CA THR A 150 0.84 -9.86 9.59
C THR A 150 -0.39 -9.03 9.93
N SER A 151 -0.42 -7.75 9.54
CA SER A 151 -1.53 -6.86 9.90
C SER A 151 -2.63 -6.79 8.84
N GLY A 152 -2.35 -7.20 7.60
CA GLY A 152 -3.26 -7.05 6.47
C GLY A 152 -3.39 -5.61 5.96
N LEU A 153 -2.69 -4.64 6.55
CA LEU A 153 -2.73 -3.23 6.17
C LEU A 153 -1.70 -2.90 5.09
N TYR A 154 -2.02 -1.94 4.23
CA TYR A 154 -1.04 -1.29 3.37
C TYR A 154 -0.17 -0.35 4.20
N VAL A 155 1.14 -0.46 4.05
CA VAL A 155 2.14 0.34 4.75
C VAL A 155 3.17 0.89 3.77
N PRO A 156 3.70 2.10 4.01
CA PRO A 156 4.89 2.58 3.30
C PRO A 156 6.09 1.74 3.76
N ILE A 157 6.89 1.28 2.81
CA ILE A 157 8.12 0.51 3.07
C ILE A 157 9.33 1.44 2.98
N ASP A 158 9.40 2.23 1.92
CA ASP A 158 10.53 3.11 1.66
C ASP A 158 10.11 4.31 0.79
N SER A 159 10.94 5.34 0.79
CA SER A 159 10.83 6.51 -0.08
C SER A 159 12.19 7.14 -0.33
N TRP A 160 12.43 7.57 -1.56
CA TRP A 160 13.65 8.22 -1.98
C TRP A 160 13.35 9.50 -2.74
N HIS A 161 14.26 10.47 -2.66
CA HIS A 161 14.13 11.77 -3.30
C HIS A 161 15.40 12.13 -4.06
N GLU A 162 15.25 12.33 -5.37
CA GLU A 162 16.33 12.67 -6.30
C GLU A 162 17.57 11.76 -6.20
N GLU A 163 17.35 10.47 -5.88
CA GLU A 163 18.41 9.48 -5.86
C GLU A 163 18.86 9.14 -7.28
N ILE A 164 20.14 8.84 -7.44
CA ILE A 164 20.72 8.44 -8.71
C ILE A 164 20.89 6.92 -8.73
N HIS A 165 20.25 6.27 -9.70
CA HIS A 165 20.39 4.85 -9.99
C HIS A 165 21.32 4.61 -11.20
#